data_AF-A0A6B3IPM2-F1
#
_entry.id   AF-A0A6B3IPM2-F1
#
_cell.length_a   1.000
_cell.length_b   1.000
_cell.length_c   1.000
_cell.angle_alpha   90.00
_cell.angle_beta   90.00
_cell.angle_gamma   90.00
#
_symmetry.space_group_name_H-M   'P 1'
#
loop_
_entity.id
_entity.type
_entity.pdbx_description
1 polymer ?
#
loop_
_entity_poly.entity_id
_entity_poly.type
_entity_poly.pdbx_seq_one_letter_code
_entity_poly.pdbx_strand_id
1 'polypeptide(L)'
;VLSIAGSCAHLLQPLVTGVLTPATVVVVMLFLDWRLGLATLVCSPLILFAARISVRLLNRMDEIDDAAGVEASGRVLEFARNQPVLRAFGRTTDGYAPLEAALERQRAAVRKQVWMSVPGMLLGGFAVQVCFSVLIGVGASLALRGAVDPV
;
A
#
# COMPACT_ATOMS: atom_id res chain seq x y z
N VAL A 1 -22.53 -13.79 5.30
CA VAL A 1 -23.18 -12.74 4.47
C VAL A 1 -23.07 -11.36 5.11
N LEU A 2 -23.44 -11.18 6.39
CA LEU A 2 -23.30 -9.89 7.10
C LEU A 2 -21.84 -9.38 7.20
N SER A 3 -20.86 -10.28 7.35
CA SER A 3 -19.42 -9.95 7.37
C SER A 3 -18.87 -9.51 5.99
N ILE A 4 -19.38 -10.07 4.89
CA ILE A 4 -18.92 -9.72 3.53
C ILE A 4 -19.44 -8.33 3.15
N ALA A 5 -20.71 -8.03 3.46
CA ALA A 5 -21.30 -6.71 3.23
C ALA A 5 -20.59 -5.61 4.04
N GLY A 6 -20.24 -5.89 5.30
CA GLY A 6 -19.45 -4.98 6.13
C GLY A 6 -18.03 -4.74 5.60
N SER A 7 -17.34 -5.79 5.16
CA SER A 7 -16.02 -5.67 4.53
C SER A 7 -16.06 -4.88 3.21
N CYS A 8 -17.09 -5.08 2.38
CA CYS A 8 -17.29 -4.28 1.17
C CYS A 8 -17.49 -2.80 1.49
N ALA A 9 -18.31 -2.46 2.49
CA ALA A 9 -18.53 -1.07 2.89
C ALA A 9 -17.24 -0.41 3.42
N HIS A 10 -16.44 -1.15 4.17
CA HIS A 10 -15.19 -0.65 4.74
C HIS A 10 -14.11 -0.38 3.70
N LEU A 11 -14.17 -1.06 2.55
CA LEU A 11 -13.29 -0.82 1.41
C LEU A 11 -13.86 0.23 0.45
N LEU A 12 -15.19 0.30 0.33
CA LEU A 12 -15.88 1.26 -0.54
C LEU A 12 -15.64 2.70 -0.07
N GLN A 13 -15.73 2.95 1.24
CA GLN A 13 -15.56 4.29 1.78
C GLN A 13 -14.18 4.88 1.46
N PRO A 14 -13.02 4.24 1.73
CA PRO A 14 -11.70 4.70 1.33
C PRO A 14 -11.55 4.92 -0.17
N LEU A 15 -12.19 4.09 -0.99
CA LEU A 15 -12.15 4.19 -2.45
C LEU A 15 -12.88 5.45 -2.92
N VAL A 16 -14.08 5.67 -2.39
CA VAL A 16 -14.92 6.82 -2.70
C VAL A 16 -14.28 8.11 -2.21
N THR A 17 -13.81 8.16 -0.96
CA THR A 17 -13.16 9.37 -0.42
C THR A 17 -11.82 9.63 -1.09
N GLY A 18 -11.03 8.58 -1.37
CA GLY A 18 -9.75 8.69 -2.07
C GLY A 18 -9.84 9.30 -3.48
N VAL A 19 -11.01 9.20 -4.12
CA VAL A 19 -11.28 9.82 -5.44
C VAL A 19 -11.99 11.16 -5.31
N LEU A 20 -13.06 11.23 -4.51
CA LEU A 20 -13.89 12.44 -4.40
C LEU A 20 -13.18 13.60 -3.72
N THR A 21 -12.34 13.34 -2.70
CA THR A 21 -11.62 14.40 -1.99
C THR A 21 -10.66 15.17 -2.93
N PRO A 22 -9.71 14.53 -3.63
CA PRO A 22 -8.84 15.26 -4.55
C PRO A 22 -9.60 15.85 -5.75
N ALA A 23 -10.64 15.18 -6.25
CA ALA A 23 -11.47 15.72 -7.34
C ALA A 23 -12.16 17.03 -6.92
N THR A 24 -12.73 17.07 -5.72
CA THR A 24 -13.35 18.28 -5.16
C THR A 24 -12.34 19.42 -5.03
N VAL A 25 -11.11 19.13 -4.56
CA VAL A 25 -10.04 20.14 -4.45
C VAL A 25 -9.70 20.74 -5.81
N VAL A 26 -9.55 19.92 -6.85
CA VAL A 26 -9.27 20.39 -8.22
C VAL A 26 -10.39 21.28 -8.75
N VAL A 27 -11.65 20.87 -8.55
CA VAL A 27 -12.83 21.63 -9.00
C VAL A 27 -12.88 22.98 -8.29
N VAL A 28 -12.77 22.99 -6.95
CA VAL A 28 -12.80 24.22 -6.16
C VAL A 28 -11.69 25.19 -6.57
N MET A 29 -10.46 24.69 -6.76
CA MET A 29 -9.35 25.53 -7.21
C MET A 29 -9.55 26.09 -8.61
N LEU A 30 -10.15 25.34 -9.53
CA LEU A 30 -10.51 25.84 -10.86
C LEU A 30 -11.51 27.00 -10.81
N PHE A 31 -12.48 26.96 -9.89
CA PHE A 31 -13.46 28.03 -9.70
C PHE A 31 -12.87 29.27 -9.02
N LEU A 32 -11.94 29.09 -8.08
CA LEU A 32 -11.26 30.19 -7.38
C LEU A 32 -10.28 30.92 -8.30
N ASP A 33 -9.34 30.17 -8.90
CA ASP A 33 -8.37 30.71 -9.83
C ASP A 33 -7.92 29.60 -10.79
N TRP A 34 -8.26 29.74 -12.06
CA TRP A 34 -7.93 28.77 -13.10
C TRP A 34 -6.42 28.44 -13.19
N ARG A 35 -5.53 29.36 -12.76
CA ARG A 35 -4.07 29.15 -12.73
C ARG A 35 -3.67 28.19 -11.62
N LEU A 36 -4.27 28.33 -10.43
CA LEU A 36 -4.10 27.39 -9.33
C LEU A 36 -4.77 26.05 -9.64
N GLY A 37 -5.94 26.08 -10.28
CA GLY A 37 -6.61 24.91 -10.83
C GLY A 37 -5.71 24.08 -11.75
N LEU A 38 -5.05 24.73 -12.72
CA LEU A 38 -4.09 24.07 -13.62
C LEU A 38 -2.86 23.53 -12.89
N ALA A 39 -2.30 24.26 -11.93
CA ALA A 39 -1.18 23.77 -11.13
C ALA A 39 -1.55 22.49 -10.36
N THR A 40 -2.77 22.44 -9.81
CA THR A 40 -3.32 21.27 -9.11
C THR A 40 -3.55 20.11 -10.08
N LEU A 41 -4.03 20.40 -11.30
CA LEU A 41 -4.27 19.41 -12.34
C LEU A 41 -2.98 18.77 -12.84
N VAL A 42 -1.88 19.53 -12.93
CA VAL A 42 -0.53 19.00 -13.23
C VAL A 42 0.03 18.15 -12.09
N CYS A 43 -0.33 18.44 -10.84
CA CYS A 43 0.04 17.64 -9.68
C CYS A 43 -0.73 16.30 -9.60
N SER A 44 -1.97 16.25 -10.09
CA SER A 44 -2.81 15.04 -10.10
C SER A 44 -2.14 13.79 -10.72
N PRO A 45 -1.55 13.83 -11.94
CA PRO A 45 -0.88 12.67 -12.51
C PRO A 45 0.33 12.21 -11.71
N LEU A 46 1.04 13.12 -11.02
CA LEU A 46 2.16 12.76 -10.14
C LEU A 46 1.69 11.90 -8.97
N ILE A 47 0.59 12.29 -8.34
CA ILE A 47 -0.02 11.55 -7.22
C ILE A 47 -0.53 10.19 -7.72
N LEU A 48 -1.22 10.15 -8.86
CA LEU A 48 -1.69 8.90 -9.46
C LEU A 48 -0.53 7.96 -9.82
N PHE A 49 0.56 8.50 -10.34
CA PHE A 49 1.74 7.72 -10.68
C PHE A 49 2.41 7.12 -9.43
N ALA A 50 2.61 7.93 -8.39
CA ALA A 50 3.12 7.45 -7.10
C ALA A 50 2.21 6.36 -6.52
N ALA A 51 0.89 6.56 -6.52
CA ALA A 51 -0.07 5.56 -6.06
C ALA A 51 0.02 4.25 -6.86
N ARG A 52 0.17 4.32 -8.18
CA ARG A 52 0.31 3.14 -9.04
C ARG A 52 1.60 2.37 -8.79
N ILE A 53 2.70 3.08 -8.50
CA ILE A 53 3.95 2.43 -8.11
C ILE A 53 3.78 1.71 -6.77
N SER A 54 3.18 2.38 -5.77
CA SER A 54 2.93 1.77 -4.46
C SER A 54 2.06 0.51 -4.59
N VAL A 55 0.96 0.57 -5.33
CA VAL A 55 0.09 -0.61 -5.56
C VAL A 55 0.84 -1.76 -6.25
N ARG A 56 1.64 -1.47 -7.28
CA ARG A 56 2.43 -2.51 -7.96
C ARG A 56 3.46 -3.15 -7.04
N LEU A 57 4.09 -2.37 -6.17
CA LEU A 57 5.06 -2.88 -5.21
C LEU A 57 4.40 -3.78 -4.18
N LEU A 58 3.23 -3.37 -3.66
CA LEU A 58 2.44 -4.16 -2.71
C LEU A 58 1.99 -5.49 -3.34
N ASN A 59 1.36 -5.47 -4.51
CA ASN A 59 0.88 -6.69 -5.17
C ASN A 59 2.00 -7.71 -5.39
N ARG A 60 3.20 -7.24 -5.76
CA ARG A 60 4.35 -8.12 -5.96
C ARG A 60 4.86 -8.74 -4.66
N MET A 61 4.68 -8.06 -3.52
CA MET A 61 5.03 -8.63 -2.22
C MET A 61 3.98 -9.63 -1.76
N ASP A 62 2.70 -9.32 -1.92
CA ASP A 62 1.61 -10.24 -1.60
C ASP A 62 1.75 -11.57 -2.35
N GLU A 63 2.11 -11.55 -3.64
CA GLU A 63 2.38 -12.78 -4.41
C GLU A 63 3.51 -13.64 -3.81
N ILE A 64 4.56 -13.01 -3.27
CA ILE A 64 5.70 -13.71 -2.66
C ILE A 64 5.29 -14.30 -1.31
N ASP A 65 4.54 -13.55 -0.50
CA ASP A 65 4.06 -13.97 0.80
C ASP A 65 3.04 -15.11 0.70
N ASP A 66 2.11 -15.03 -0.28
CA ASP A 66 1.13 -16.08 -0.56
C ASP A 66 1.82 -17.39 -0.98
N ALA A 67 2.80 -17.32 -1.89
CA ALA A 67 3.54 -18.50 -2.33
C ALA A 67 4.31 -19.16 -1.17
N ALA A 68 4.95 -18.36 -0.31
CA ALA A 68 5.64 -18.87 0.87
C ALA A 68 4.66 -19.47 1.91
N GLY A 69 3.47 -18.89 2.03
CA GLY A 69 2.40 -19.40 2.89
C GLY A 69 1.87 -20.76 2.43
N VAL A 70 1.62 -20.93 1.13
CA VAL A 70 1.19 -22.20 0.55
C VAL A 70 2.23 -23.30 0.77
N GLU A 71 3.52 -23.01 0.57
CA GLU A 71 4.60 -23.98 0.83
C GLU A 71 4.62 -24.40 2.31
N ALA A 72 4.58 -23.43 3.24
CA ALA A 72 4.59 -23.71 4.67
C ALA A 72 3.38 -24.56 5.11
N SER A 73 2.16 -24.21 4.66
CA SER A 73 0.95 -25.00 4.93
C SER A 73 1.05 -26.43 4.40
N GLY A 74 1.62 -26.61 3.20
CA GLY A 74 1.88 -27.95 2.64
C GLY A 74 2.82 -28.77 3.51
N ARG A 75 3.92 -28.17 3.99
CA ARG A 75 4.87 -28.84 4.89
C ARG A 75 4.31 -29.15 6.27
N VAL A 76 3.40 -28.31 6.79
CA VAL A 76 2.68 -28.59 8.04
C VAL A 76 1.81 -29.84 7.88
N LEU A 77 1.09 -29.97 6.77
CA LEU A 77 0.24 -31.14 6.51
C LEU A 77 1.08 -32.41 6.33
N GLU A 78 2.21 -32.33 5.63
CA GLU A 78 3.16 -33.42 5.46
C GLU A 78 3.72 -33.88 6.81
N PHE A 79 4.13 -32.94 7.67
CA PHE A 79 4.57 -33.23 9.03
C PHE A 79 3.45 -33.91 9.83
N ALA A 80 2.23 -33.35 9.84
CA ALA A 80 1.11 -33.91 10.59
C ALA A 80 0.79 -35.35 10.17
N ARG A 81 0.85 -35.65 8.87
CA ARG A 81 0.63 -37.00 8.33
C ARG A 81 1.75 -37.98 8.71
N ASN A 82 2.99 -37.52 8.74
CA ASN A 82 4.16 -38.35 9.05
C ASN A 82 4.55 -38.35 10.55
N GLN A 83 3.89 -37.53 11.37
CA GLN A 83 4.18 -37.34 12.79
C GLN A 83 4.14 -38.64 13.62
N PRO A 84 3.19 -39.58 13.40
CA PRO A 84 3.18 -40.85 14.12
C PRO A 84 4.44 -41.69 13.82
N VAL A 85 4.90 -41.67 12.56
CA VAL A 85 6.11 -42.38 12.12
C VAL A 85 7.36 -41.72 12.70
N LEU A 86 7.46 -40.39 12.60
CA LEU A 86 8.58 -39.64 13.18
C LEU A 86 8.69 -39.83 14.70
N ARG A 87 7.54 -39.93 15.40
CA ARG A 87 7.48 -40.25 16.83
C ARG A 87 7.93 -41.68 17.14
N ALA A 88 7.53 -42.65 16.32
CA ALA A 88 7.92 -44.05 16.50
C ALA A 88 9.42 -44.30 16.31
N PHE A 89 10.08 -43.52 15.44
CA PHE A 89 11.52 -43.62 15.17
C PHE A 89 12.39 -42.67 16.02
N GLY A 90 11.84 -42.05 17.07
CA GLY A 90 12.61 -41.23 18.02
C GLY A 90 13.06 -39.87 17.47
N ARG A 91 12.59 -39.44 16.29
CA ARG A 91 12.92 -38.15 15.69
C ARG A 91 12.11 -36.97 16.25
N THR A 92 11.63 -37.09 17.49
CA THR A 92 10.88 -36.02 18.16
C THR A 92 11.75 -34.83 18.56
N THR A 93 13.06 -35.02 18.70
CA THR A 93 14.01 -33.99 19.18
C THR A 93 14.76 -33.24 18.08
N ASP A 94 14.98 -33.86 16.92
CA ASP A 94 15.74 -33.24 15.80
C ASP A 94 14.88 -32.43 14.81
N GLY A 95 13.58 -32.28 15.09
CA GLY A 95 12.66 -31.53 14.24
C GLY A 95 12.47 -32.16 12.84
N TYR A 96 11.71 -31.46 12.00
CA TYR A 96 11.53 -31.82 10.59
C TYR A 96 12.07 -30.67 9.75
N ALA A 97 13.36 -30.76 9.40
CA ALA A 97 14.10 -29.71 8.68
C ALA A 97 13.37 -29.12 7.45
N PRO A 98 12.63 -29.89 6.63
CA PRO A 98 11.85 -29.32 5.52
C PRO A 98 10.73 -28.36 5.97
N LEU A 99 10.09 -28.61 7.12
CA LEU A 99 9.08 -27.72 7.70
C LEU A 99 9.72 -26.47 8.32
N GLU A 100 10.81 -26.64 9.07
CA GLU A 100 11.53 -25.51 9.68
C GLU A 100 12.03 -24.53 8.61
N ALA A 101 12.64 -25.05 7.54
CA ALA A 101 13.07 -24.23 6.41
C ALA A 101 11.91 -23.50 5.73
N ALA A 102 10.75 -24.15 5.57
CA ALA A 102 9.57 -23.52 4.98
C ALA A 102 8.98 -22.41 5.87
N LEU A 103 8.89 -22.66 7.18
CA LEU A 103 8.44 -21.64 8.15
C LEU A 103 9.40 -20.45 8.23
N GLU A 104 10.70 -20.69 8.15
CA GLU A 104 11.70 -19.61 8.15
C GLU A 104 11.62 -18.75 6.89
N ARG A 105 11.40 -19.37 5.72
CA ARG A 105 11.12 -18.63 4.47
C ARG A 105 9.85 -17.81 4.56
N GLN A 106 8.75 -18.38 5.09
CA GLN A 106 7.51 -17.65 5.29
C GLN A 106 7.70 -16.44 6.24
N ARG A 107 8.40 -16.62 7.35
CA ARG A 107 8.72 -15.52 8.29
C ARG A 107 9.58 -14.45 7.63
N ALA A 108 10.55 -14.84 6.81
CA ALA A 108 11.40 -13.90 6.09
C ALA A 108 10.62 -13.10 5.03
N ALA A 109 9.68 -13.75 4.33
CA ALA A 109 8.77 -13.14 3.37
C ALA A 109 7.88 -12.09 4.05
N VAL A 110 7.15 -12.48 5.11
CA VAL A 110 6.29 -11.57 5.90
C VAL A 110 7.07 -10.38 6.45
N ARG A 111 8.27 -10.61 6.98
CA ARG A 111 9.11 -9.52 7.48
C ARG A 111 9.52 -8.57 6.35
N LYS A 112 9.88 -9.10 5.18
CA LYS A 112 10.22 -8.32 4.00
C LYS A 112 9.02 -7.51 3.49
N GLN A 113 7.82 -8.08 3.50
CA GLN A 113 6.57 -7.39 3.17
C GLN A 113 6.35 -6.18 4.09
N VAL A 114 6.46 -6.35 5.41
CA VAL A 114 6.34 -5.24 6.37
C VAL A 114 7.36 -4.13 6.09
N TRP A 115 8.63 -4.49 5.84
CA TRP A 115 9.66 -3.51 5.51
C TRP A 115 9.42 -2.81 4.16
N MET A 116 8.81 -3.48 3.18
CA MET A 116 8.48 -2.88 1.88
C MET A 116 7.20 -2.04 1.88
N SER A 117 6.34 -2.19 2.87
CA SER A 117 5.18 -1.31 3.06
C SER A 117 5.59 0.12 3.45
N VAL A 118 6.72 0.29 4.15
CA VAL A 118 7.21 1.61 4.59
C VAL A 118 7.56 2.53 3.41
N PRO A 119 8.39 2.13 2.43
CA PRO A 119 8.64 2.92 1.23
C PRO A 119 7.37 3.30 0.48
N GLY A 120 6.40 2.39 0.35
CA GLY A 120 5.14 2.65 -0.36
C GLY A 120 4.31 3.77 0.29
N MET A 121 4.31 3.82 1.63
CA MET A 121 3.64 4.87 2.40
C MET A 121 4.39 6.21 2.31
N LEU A 122 5.73 6.17 2.41
CA LEU A 122 6.57 7.35 2.27
C LEU A 122 6.47 7.98 0.87
N LEU A 123 6.41 7.16 -0.19
CA LEU A 123 6.33 7.63 -1.57
C LEU A 123 5.04 8.44 -1.81
N GLY A 124 3.91 7.96 -1.29
CA GLY A 124 2.63 8.65 -1.38
C GLY A 124 2.62 9.97 -0.60
N GLY A 125 3.09 9.95 0.66
CA GLY A 125 3.19 11.15 1.48
C GLY A 125 4.13 12.20 0.89
N PHE A 126 5.28 11.76 0.36
CA PHE A 126 6.24 12.64 -0.30
C PHE A 126 5.66 13.27 -1.57
N ALA A 127 4.95 12.51 -2.40
CA ALA A 127 4.29 13.04 -3.59
C ALA A 127 3.27 14.14 -3.23
N VAL A 128 2.46 13.92 -2.20
CA VAL A 128 1.51 14.93 -1.70
C VAL A 128 2.23 16.17 -1.20
N GLN A 129 3.31 16.00 -0.43
CA GLN A 129 4.10 17.13 0.09
C GLN A 129 4.69 17.97 -1.04
N VAL A 130 5.25 17.34 -2.08
CA VAL A 130 5.75 18.03 -3.27
C VAL A 130 4.65 18.83 -3.95
N CYS A 131 3.46 18.25 -4.10
CA CYS A 131 2.31 18.95 -4.69
C CYS A 131 1.91 20.20 -3.87
N PHE A 132 1.85 20.08 -2.54
CA PHE A 132 1.59 21.21 -1.65
C PHE A 132 2.67 22.28 -1.75
N SER A 133 3.95 21.89 -1.76
CA SER A 133 5.06 22.84 -1.93
C SER A 133 4.99 23.59 -3.26
N VAL A 134 4.62 22.92 -4.35
CA VAL A 134 4.41 23.56 -5.66
C VAL A 134 3.22 24.52 -5.61
N LEU A 135 2.08 24.11 -5.04
CA LEU A 135 0.90 24.96 -4.91
C LEU A 135 1.17 26.23 -4.10
N ILE A 136 1.86 26.08 -2.96
CA ILE A 136 2.25 27.23 -2.13
C ILE A 136 3.21 28.14 -2.89
N GLY A 137 4.21 27.59 -3.59
CA GLY A 137 5.16 28.38 -4.39
C GLY A 137 4.48 29.14 -5.52
N VAL A 138 3.57 28.49 -6.25
CA VAL A 138 2.78 29.12 -7.31
C VAL A 138 1.86 30.20 -6.73
N GLY A 139 1.10 29.88 -5.68
CA GLY A 139 0.21 30.84 -5.01
C GLY A 139 0.95 32.07 -4.48
N ALA A 140 2.08 31.88 -3.81
CA ALA A 140 2.93 32.98 -3.34
C ALA A 140 3.44 33.83 -4.51
N SER A 141 3.87 33.22 -5.61
CA SER A 141 4.34 33.96 -6.79
C SER A 141 3.23 34.76 -7.48
N LEU A 142 1.98 34.30 -7.42
CA LEU A 142 0.83 34.99 -7.96
C LEU A 142 0.38 36.14 -7.06
N ALA A 143 0.37 35.92 -5.74
CA ALA A 143 0.05 36.94 -4.75
C ALA A 143 1.05 38.10 -4.77
N LEU A 144 2.35 37.81 -4.89
CA LEU A 144 3.41 38.83 -5.02
C LEU A 144 3.29 39.66 -6.31
N ARG A 145 2.61 39.13 -7.34
CA ARG A 145 2.35 39.85 -8.59
C ARG A 145 1.02 40.61 -8.57
N GLY A 146 0.32 40.64 -7.44
CA GLY A 146 -1.01 41.27 -7.30
C GLY A 146 -2.11 40.59 -8.11
N ALA A 147 -1.88 39.35 -8.57
CA ALA A 147 -2.80 38.63 -9.45
C ALA A 147 -3.84 37.80 -8.69
N VAL A 148 -3.67 37.67 -7.37
CA VAL A 148 -4.58 36.95 -6.46
C VAL A 148 -4.74 37.82 -5.22
N ASP A 149 -5.96 38.25 -4.93
CA ASP A 149 -6.24 38.99 -3.69
C ASP A 149 -6.03 38.06 -2.49
N PRO A 150 -5.17 38.41 -1.54
CA PRO A 150 -5.22 37.81 -0.22
C PRO A 150 -6.49 38.33 0.42
N VAL A 151 -7.46 37.44 0.66
CA VAL A 151 -8.76 37.74 1.31
C VAL A 151 -8.65 38.82 2.40
#